data_AF-A0A814IX42-F1
#
_entry.id   AF-A0A814IX42-F1
#
_cell.length_a   1.000
_cell.length_b   1.000
_cell.length_c   1.000
_cell.angle_alpha   90.00
_cell.angle_beta   90.00
_cell.angle_gamma   90.00
#
_symmetry.space_group_name_H-M   'P 1'
#
loop_
_entity.id
_entity.type
_entity.pdbx_description
1 polymer ?
#
loop_
_entity_poly.entity_id
_entity_poly.type
_entity_poly.pdbx_seq_one_letter_code
_entity_poly.pdbx_strand_id
1 'polypeptide(L)'
;MPVDEWCDNTQSKCGDIGVNNAIQTNAVAVVSLIFATEVGNMFGFDVDPEWIRTAKKLKINFNSTTQTHIQWDNGKINRTIYEIRNRIIAFLASLTPSVIHYVCPEDVLFLTYPMNFNVTPEIIRNDAETFIPITCEENAGMTGPIHAIVWLMLNETMKAEGEFNRSLQACTYGEFHVRNEVDIHPDIIGGHGFNSHFLTGDGGFIQAVMMGYAGLRYDEKSLLFNPLPGIITPSIKSIRLRNILVHGTYPFDYIIDQTSMNFITSDINSNLLCITDNRDNQWQITSHQLKLNFEDIYLPIRIDLCI
;
A
#
# COMPACT_ATOMS: atom_id res chain seq x y z
N MET A 1 4.64 -5.43 23.61
CA MET A 1 4.76 -4.10 23.00
C MET A 1 3.40 -3.80 22.39
N PRO A 2 2.79 -2.67 22.74
CA PRO A 2 2.43 -1.77 21.65
C PRO A 2 2.67 -0.33 22.08
N VAL A 3 3.71 0.22 21.51
CA VAL A 3 3.79 1.62 21.16
C VAL A 3 4.45 1.53 19.79
N ASP A 4 3.63 1.59 18.75
CA ASP A 4 4.09 2.04 17.44
C ASP A 4 4.93 3.31 17.66
N GLU A 5 5.99 3.49 16.87
CA GLU A 5 6.90 4.63 16.98
C GLU A 5 6.17 5.99 16.92
N TRP A 6 4.92 6.01 16.44
CA TRP A 6 4.02 7.17 16.39
C TRP A 6 3.23 7.42 17.68
N CYS A 7 3.22 6.49 18.63
CA CYS A 7 2.51 6.57 19.90
C CYS A 7 3.48 6.70 21.09
N ASP A 8 4.59 7.44 20.98
CA ASP A 8 5.40 7.74 22.16
C ASP A 8 4.52 8.41 23.25
N ASN A 9 4.50 7.77 24.43
CA ASN A 9 3.85 8.19 25.68
C ASN A 9 4.15 9.62 26.14
N THR A 10 5.03 10.35 25.49
CA THR A 10 5.45 11.69 25.88
C THR A 10 4.89 12.81 25.00
N GLN A 11 4.47 12.57 23.75
CA GLN A 11 4.13 13.68 22.84
C GLN A 11 2.84 13.50 22.00
N SER A 12 2.56 12.31 21.46
CA SER A 12 1.51 12.15 20.44
C SER A 12 0.17 11.60 20.98
N LYS A 13 0.15 10.97 22.17
CA LYS A 13 -1.06 10.42 22.83
C LYS A 13 -1.94 9.54 21.92
N CYS A 14 -1.34 8.93 20.91
CA CYS A 14 -2.07 8.16 19.92
C CYS A 14 -2.43 6.75 20.45
N GLY A 15 -3.55 6.19 20.01
CA GLY A 15 -3.97 4.80 20.28
C GLY A 15 -4.37 4.46 21.73
N ASP A 16 -4.87 3.23 21.93
CA ASP A 16 -5.06 2.64 23.26
C ASP A 16 -3.73 2.01 23.73
N ILE A 17 -3.21 2.41 24.89
CA ILE A 17 -1.98 1.83 25.44
C ILE A 17 -2.24 0.36 25.82
N GLY A 18 -1.36 -0.55 25.39
CA GLY A 18 -1.41 -1.95 25.83
C GLY A 18 -2.56 -2.76 25.24
N VAL A 19 -2.95 -2.48 24.00
CA VAL A 19 -3.93 -3.31 23.27
C VAL A 19 -3.46 -4.75 23.10
N ASN A 20 -4.43 -5.67 23.06
CA ASN A 20 -4.19 -7.09 22.79
C ASN A 20 -4.65 -7.45 21.38
N ASN A 21 -3.92 -8.36 20.72
CA ASN A 21 -4.24 -8.88 19.40
C ASN A 21 -4.43 -7.79 18.33
N ALA A 22 -3.49 -6.84 18.28
CA ALA A 22 -3.42 -5.90 17.17
C ALA A 22 -3.30 -6.66 15.84
N ILE A 23 -4.18 -6.33 14.90
CA ILE A 23 -4.42 -7.11 13.68
C ILE A 23 -3.17 -7.14 12.80
N GLN A 24 -2.52 -6.00 12.61
CA GLN A 24 -1.29 -5.88 11.84
C GLN A 24 -0.18 -6.73 12.47
N THR A 25 0.05 -6.58 13.77
CA THR A 25 1.10 -7.31 14.50
C THR A 25 0.90 -8.81 14.39
N ASN A 26 -0.34 -9.29 14.60
CA ASN A 26 -0.65 -10.71 14.49
C ASN A 26 -0.51 -11.20 13.05
N ALA A 27 -0.98 -10.45 12.05
CA ALA A 27 -0.85 -10.82 10.64
C ALA A 27 0.63 -10.91 10.21
N VAL A 28 1.45 -9.92 10.56
CA VAL A 28 2.90 -9.93 10.27
C VAL A 28 3.60 -11.10 10.96
N ALA A 29 3.23 -11.39 12.22
CA ALA A 29 3.78 -12.54 12.94
C ALA A 29 3.39 -13.86 12.28
N VAL A 30 2.15 -14.02 11.81
CA VAL A 30 1.71 -15.20 11.05
C VAL A 30 2.54 -15.38 9.79
N VAL A 31 2.64 -14.33 8.95
CA VAL A 31 3.41 -14.37 7.70
C VAL A 31 4.88 -14.70 7.97
N SER A 32 5.48 -14.07 8.97
CA SER A 32 6.89 -14.27 9.32
C SER A 32 7.19 -15.70 9.76
N LEU A 33 6.33 -16.29 10.61
CA LEU A 33 6.51 -17.67 11.09
C LEU A 33 6.32 -18.70 9.97
N ILE A 34 5.36 -18.48 9.08
CA ILE A 34 5.14 -19.34 7.90
C ILE A 34 6.34 -19.25 6.96
N PHE A 35 6.77 -18.03 6.61
CA PHE A 35 7.90 -17.82 5.72
C PHE A 35 9.20 -18.43 6.27
N ALA A 36 9.49 -18.24 7.57
CA ALA A 36 10.66 -18.85 8.21
C ALA A 36 10.62 -20.39 8.15
N THR A 37 9.43 -20.99 8.27
CA THR A 37 9.23 -22.44 8.13
C THR A 37 9.49 -22.90 6.70
N GLU A 38 8.96 -22.19 5.70
CA GLU A 38 9.14 -22.51 4.28
C GLU A 38 10.62 -22.44 3.87
N VAL A 39 11.30 -21.34 4.23
CA VAL A 39 12.74 -21.16 4.00
C VAL A 39 13.53 -22.25 4.73
N GLY A 40 13.20 -22.52 6.00
CA GLY A 40 13.84 -23.57 6.78
C GLY A 40 13.78 -24.93 6.10
N ASN A 41 12.60 -25.32 5.63
CA ASN A 41 12.41 -26.58 4.90
C ASN A 41 13.15 -26.59 3.55
N MET A 42 13.16 -25.47 2.83
CA MET A 42 13.82 -25.35 1.53
C MET A 42 15.33 -25.56 1.62
N PHE A 43 15.95 -25.01 2.67
CA PHE A 43 17.40 -25.11 2.89
C PHE A 43 17.81 -26.28 3.80
N GLY A 44 16.85 -27.07 4.29
CA GLY A 44 17.11 -28.22 5.16
C GLY A 44 17.56 -27.84 6.57
N PHE A 45 17.17 -26.67 7.07
CA PHE A 45 17.37 -26.27 8.45
C PHE A 45 16.39 -27.00 9.39
N ASP A 46 16.77 -27.14 10.66
CA ASP A 46 15.86 -27.66 11.68
C ASP A 46 14.78 -26.61 11.98
N VAL A 47 13.54 -26.93 11.64
CA VAL A 47 12.39 -26.04 11.78
C VAL A 47 11.63 -26.38 13.04
N ASP A 48 11.47 -25.40 13.94
CA ASP A 48 10.69 -25.58 15.17
C ASP A 48 9.19 -25.77 14.84
N PRO A 49 8.58 -26.92 15.17
CA PRO A 49 7.15 -27.14 14.96
C PRO A 49 6.23 -26.15 15.69
N GLU A 50 6.72 -25.46 16.73
CA GLU A 50 5.97 -24.42 17.43
C GLU A 50 5.70 -23.21 16.54
N TRP A 51 6.52 -22.91 15.52
CA TRP A 51 6.30 -21.74 14.66
C TRP A 51 4.98 -21.85 13.91
N ILE A 52 4.77 -22.96 13.18
CA ILE A 52 3.51 -23.21 12.48
C ILE A 52 2.35 -23.38 13.46
N ARG A 53 2.58 -23.98 14.63
CA ARG A 53 1.52 -24.12 15.64
C ARG A 53 1.08 -22.76 16.20
N THR A 54 2.02 -21.85 16.39
CA THR A 54 1.77 -20.49 16.85
C THR A 54 1.07 -19.67 15.77
N ALA A 55 1.57 -19.70 14.54
CA ALA A 55 0.96 -19.02 13.40
C ALA A 55 -0.53 -19.40 13.24
N LYS A 56 -0.86 -20.70 13.35
CA LYS A 56 -2.25 -21.19 13.26
C LYS A 56 -3.15 -20.76 14.42
N LYS A 57 -2.59 -20.31 15.54
CA LYS A 57 -3.33 -19.93 16.75
C LYS A 57 -3.40 -18.42 16.98
N LEU A 58 -2.58 -17.63 16.28
CA LEU A 58 -2.62 -16.17 16.38
C LEU A 58 -4.00 -15.68 15.93
N LYS A 59 -4.57 -14.78 16.73
CA LYS A 59 -5.93 -14.28 16.52
C LYS A 59 -5.93 -13.22 15.42
N ILE A 60 -6.67 -13.46 14.35
CA ILE A 60 -6.96 -12.46 13.33
C ILE A 60 -8.38 -11.94 13.62
N ASN A 61 -8.44 -10.72 14.13
CA ASN A 61 -9.68 -10.06 14.54
C ASN A 61 -10.51 -9.67 13.29
N PHE A 62 -11.61 -10.39 13.06
CA PHE A 62 -12.46 -10.24 11.88
C PHE A 62 -13.95 -10.37 12.24
N ASN A 63 -14.78 -9.50 11.68
CA ASN A 63 -16.23 -9.53 11.79
C ASN A 63 -16.83 -10.17 10.52
N SER A 64 -17.28 -11.42 10.64
CA SER A 64 -17.87 -12.16 9.51
C SER A 64 -19.22 -11.61 9.04
N THR A 65 -19.93 -10.82 9.85
CA THR A 65 -21.22 -10.23 9.45
C THR A 65 -21.01 -9.01 8.57
N THR A 66 -20.04 -8.15 8.91
CA THR A 66 -19.72 -6.96 8.13
C THR A 66 -18.61 -7.18 7.12
N GLN A 67 -17.97 -8.36 7.13
CA GLN A 67 -16.78 -8.68 6.32
C GLN A 67 -15.70 -7.60 6.49
N THR A 68 -15.37 -7.25 7.73
CA THR A 68 -14.43 -6.16 8.08
C THR A 68 -13.48 -6.63 9.16
N HIS A 69 -12.22 -6.23 9.09
CA HIS A 69 -11.26 -6.43 10.16
C HIS A 69 -11.51 -5.51 11.34
N ILE A 70 -11.10 -5.96 12.53
CA ILE A 70 -11.11 -5.16 13.75
C ILE A 70 -9.67 -4.98 14.19
N GLN A 71 -9.26 -3.73 14.43
CA GLN A 71 -7.85 -3.38 14.61
C GLN A 71 -7.19 -4.04 15.83
N TRP A 72 -7.93 -4.25 16.92
CA TRP A 72 -7.48 -4.99 18.11
C TRP A 72 -8.68 -5.50 18.92
N ASP A 73 -8.41 -6.26 19.99
CA ASP A 73 -9.47 -6.81 20.85
C ASP A 73 -10.35 -5.71 21.47
N ASN A 74 -11.65 -5.81 21.23
CA ASN A 74 -12.66 -4.81 21.66
C ASN A 74 -12.47 -3.42 21.04
N GLY A 75 -11.66 -3.27 19.98
CA GLY A 75 -11.60 -2.05 19.19
C GLY A 75 -12.99 -1.71 18.66
N LYS A 76 -13.60 -0.64 19.20
CA LYS A 76 -14.92 -0.17 18.78
C LYS A 76 -14.76 1.02 17.85
N ILE A 77 -15.03 0.81 16.57
CA ILE A 77 -15.13 1.91 15.61
C ILE A 77 -16.57 2.43 15.67
N ASN A 78 -16.81 3.49 16.45
CA ASN A 78 -18.07 4.23 16.37
C ASN A 78 -17.84 5.47 15.51
N ARG A 79 -18.13 5.33 14.21
CA ARG A 79 -17.92 6.38 13.19
C ARG A 79 -18.45 7.74 13.61
N THR A 80 -19.65 7.80 14.20
CA THR A 80 -20.28 9.04 14.67
C THR A 80 -19.53 9.68 15.85
N ILE A 81 -19.05 8.86 16.80
CA ILE A 81 -18.21 9.36 17.89
C ILE A 81 -16.87 9.84 17.34
N TYR A 82 -16.26 9.12 16.41
CA TYR A 82 -14.98 9.54 15.80
C TYR A 82 -15.10 10.84 15.00
N GLU A 83 -16.14 11.01 14.18
CA GLU A 83 -16.35 12.26 13.42
C GLU A 83 -16.60 13.46 14.33
N ILE A 84 -17.42 13.30 15.38
CA ILE A 84 -17.69 14.35 16.37
C ILE A 84 -16.41 14.66 17.17
N ARG A 85 -15.70 13.62 17.59
CA ARG A 85 -14.50 13.74 18.43
C ARG A 85 -13.34 14.33 17.62
N ASN A 86 -13.13 13.94 16.36
CA ASN A 86 -12.12 14.53 15.48
C ASN A 86 -12.39 16.01 15.25
N ARG A 87 -13.65 16.41 15.02
CA ARG A 87 -14.01 17.83 14.91
C ARG A 87 -13.77 18.62 16.20
N ILE A 88 -14.10 18.04 17.35
CA ILE A 88 -13.85 18.66 18.66
C ILE A 88 -12.36 18.72 18.97
N ILE A 89 -11.59 17.66 18.65
CA ILE A 89 -10.15 17.60 18.86
C ILE A 89 -9.43 18.56 17.92
N ALA A 90 -9.77 18.64 16.63
CA ALA A 90 -9.20 19.63 15.72
C ALA A 90 -9.42 21.06 16.25
N PHE A 91 -10.62 21.34 16.77
CA PHE A 91 -10.91 22.60 17.44
C PHE A 91 -10.07 22.81 18.72
N LEU A 92 -9.88 21.80 19.56
CA LEU A 92 -9.07 21.90 20.79
C LEU A 92 -7.55 21.88 20.53
N ALA A 93 -7.09 21.21 19.48
CA ALA A 93 -5.70 21.17 19.02
C ALA A 93 -5.30 22.52 18.41
N SER A 94 -6.25 23.25 17.82
CA SER A 94 -6.03 24.67 17.48
C SER A 94 -5.74 25.57 18.69
N LEU A 95 -6.05 25.09 19.91
CA LEU A 95 -5.83 25.81 21.17
C LEU A 95 -4.64 25.28 21.97
N THR A 96 -4.14 24.06 21.70
CA THR A 96 -2.99 23.44 22.37
C THR A 96 -2.24 22.50 21.42
N PRO A 97 -0.89 22.51 21.37
CA PRO A 97 -0.09 21.79 20.35
C PRO A 97 0.07 20.29 20.65
N SER A 98 -1.01 19.60 21.00
CA SER A 98 -1.00 18.16 21.27
C SER A 98 -1.98 17.47 20.33
N VAL A 99 -1.44 16.93 19.25
CA VAL A 99 -2.14 16.06 18.31
C VAL A 99 -2.51 14.77 19.03
N ILE A 100 -3.67 14.18 18.72
CA ILE A 100 -4.05 12.89 19.27
C ILE A 100 -4.58 11.99 18.13
N HIS A 101 -3.80 11.03 17.66
CA HIS A 101 -4.23 10.04 16.65
C HIS A 101 -4.90 8.84 17.33
N TYR A 102 -6.21 8.69 17.19
CA TYR A 102 -6.93 7.62 17.90
C TYR A 102 -7.04 6.30 17.13
N VAL A 103 -6.80 6.34 15.82
CA VAL A 103 -6.86 5.19 14.92
C VAL A 103 -5.82 5.42 13.84
N CYS A 104 -5.01 4.40 13.59
CA CYS A 104 -4.12 4.30 12.42
C CYS A 104 -4.78 3.36 11.40
N PRO A 105 -5.50 3.87 10.38
CA PRO A 105 -6.17 3.05 9.37
C PRO A 105 -5.25 2.04 8.67
N GLU A 106 -3.96 2.37 8.58
CA GLU A 106 -2.92 1.60 7.93
C GLU A 106 -2.71 0.25 8.60
N ASP A 107 -2.94 0.13 9.91
CA ASP A 107 -2.84 -1.15 10.63
C ASP A 107 -3.75 -2.23 10.02
N VAL A 108 -4.91 -1.82 9.49
CA VAL A 108 -5.81 -2.72 8.77
C VAL A 108 -5.44 -2.78 7.30
N LEU A 109 -5.20 -1.62 6.67
CA LEU A 109 -4.97 -1.56 5.22
C LEU A 109 -3.66 -2.23 4.79
N PHE A 110 -2.70 -2.42 5.69
CA PHE A 110 -1.50 -3.22 5.42
C PHE A 110 -1.80 -4.69 5.13
N LEU A 111 -2.90 -5.25 5.67
CA LEU A 111 -3.37 -6.57 5.27
C LEU A 111 -3.78 -6.60 3.80
N THR A 112 -4.30 -5.50 3.25
CA THR A 112 -4.59 -5.37 1.82
C THR A 112 -3.31 -5.14 1.03
N TYR A 113 -2.58 -4.06 1.32
CA TYR A 113 -1.34 -3.71 0.66
C TYR A 113 -0.33 -3.21 1.69
N PRO A 114 0.88 -3.78 1.76
CA PRO A 114 1.47 -4.66 0.75
C PRO A 114 1.19 -6.16 0.93
N MET A 115 0.56 -6.60 2.03
CA MET A 115 0.59 -8.01 2.41
C MET A 115 -0.32 -8.93 1.61
N ASN A 116 -1.45 -8.43 1.09
CA ASN A 116 -2.51 -9.24 0.47
C ASN A 116 -2.90 -10.48 1.33
N PHE A 117 -3.03 -10.27 2.64
CA PHE A 117 -3.20 -11.30 3.66
C PHE A 117 -4.67 -11.69 3.83
N ASN A 118 -5.08 -12.80 3.21
CA ASN A 118 -6.44 -13.38 3.34
C ASN A 118 -7.59 -12.38 3.09
N VAL A 119 -7.38 -11.42 2.20
CA VAL A 119 -8.39 -10.42 1.82
C VAL A 119 -9.10 -10.82 0.53
N THR A 120 -10.38 -10.47 0.43
CA THR A 120 -11.20 -10.54 -0.79
C THR A 120 -11.55 -9.13 -1.24
N PRO A 121 -11.97 -8.89 -2.50
CA PRO A 121 -12.41 -7.56 -2.93
C PRO A 121 -13.51 -6.94 -2.04
N GLU A 122 -14.39 -7.77 -1.47
CA GLU A 122 -15.41 -7.33 -0.51
C GLU A 122 -14.78 -6.85 0.81
N ILE A 123 -13.86 -7.64 1.38
CA ILE A 123 -13.15 -7.28 2.62
C ILE A 123 -12.34 -6.00 2.40
N ILE A 124 -11.59 -5.90 1.30
CA ILE A 124 -10.79 -4.72 0.95
C ILE A 124 -11.69 -3.47 0.90
N ARG A 125 -12.86 -3.58 0.26
CA ARG A 125 -13.83 -2.48 0.18
C ARG A 125 -14.36 -2.07 1.55
N ASN A 126 -14.79 -3.04 2.35
CA ASN A 126 -15.38 -2.77 3.66
C ASN A 126 -14.35 -2.19 4.64
N ASP A 127 -13.12 -2.68 4.62
CA ASP A 127 -12.01 -2.13 5.39
C ASP A 127 -11.70 -0.69 4.93
N ALA A 128 -11.54 -0.47 3.62
CA ALA A 128 -11.29 0.86 3.06
C ALA A 128 -12.38 1.87 3.43
N GLU A 129 -13.65 1.51 3.31
CA GLU A 129 -14.79 2.38 3.64
C GLU A 129 -14.96 2.62 5.15
N THR A 130 -14.45 1.71 5.99
CA THR A 130 -14.48 1.82 7.45
C THR A 130 -13.33 2.68 7.98
N PHE A 131 -12.10 2.40 7.52
CA PHE A 131 -10.89 2.95 8.14
C PHE A 131 -10.38 4.23 7.47
N ILE A 132 -10.43 4.35 6.14
CA ILE A 132 -9.91 5.54 5.45
C ILE A 132 -10.63 6.83 5.90
N PRO A 133 -11.96 6.87 6.08
CA PRO A 133 -12.64 8.10 6.48
C PRO A 133 -12.36 8.56 7.91
N ILE A 134 -11.78 7.71 8.77
CA ILE A 134 -11.45 8.03 10.16
C ILE A 134 -9.95 8.34 10.35
N THR A 135 -9.18 8.38 9.27
CA THR A 135 -7.80 8.88 9.26
C THR A 135 -7.76 10.27 9.89
N CYS A 136 -6.79 10.50 10.78
CA CYS A 136 -6.54 11.83 11.32
C CYS A 136 -6.15 12.82 10.21
N GLU A 137 -6.53 14.09 10.40
CA GLU A 137 -6.17 15.17 9.47
C GLU A 137 -4.65 15.36 9.42
N GLU A 138 -3.99 15.30 10.58
CA GLU A 138 -2.55 15.16 10.71
C GLU A 138 -2.20 13.67 10.73
N ASN A 139 -1.70 13.11 9.63
CA ASN A 139 -1.25 11.71 9.58
C ASN A 139 0.15 11.62 8.99
N ALA A 140 0.76 10.44 9.14
CA ALA A 140 2.06 10.15 8.59
C ALA A 140 2.04 10.29 7.06
N GLY A 141 3.03 10.94 6.46
CA GLY A 141 3.09 11.19 5.00
C GLY A 141 3.12 9.92 4.12
N MET A 142 3.17 8.73 4.73
CA MET A 142 3.02 7.43 4.06
C MET A 142 1.57 6.94 3.93
N THR A 143 0.62 7.53 4.66
CA THR A 143 -0.79 7.12 4.71
C THR A 143 -1.51 7.29 3.37
N GLY A 144 -1.49 8.50 2.81
CA GLY A 144 -2.16 8.82 1.55
C GLY A 144 -1.78 7.90 0.39
N PRO A 145 -0.48 7.60 0.20
CA PRO A 145 -0.07 6.61 -0.79
C PRO A 145 -0.69 5.23 -0.61
N ILE A 146 -0.77 4.69 0.61
CA ILE A 146 -1.39 3.38 0.87
C ILE A 146 -2.88 3.42 0.52
N HIS A 147 -3.59 4.48 0.91
CA HIS A 147 -5.00 4.64 0.55
C HIS A 147 -5.22 4.73 -0.95
N ALA A 148 -4.37 5.48 -1.66
CA ALA A 148 -4.43 5.59 -3.11
C ALA A 148 -4.28 4.21 -3.78
N ILE A 149 -3.31 3.41 -3.34
CA ILE A 149 -3.11 2.04 -3.85
C ILE A 149 -4.33 1.16 -3.57
N VAL A 150 -4.87 1.18 -2.35
CA VAL A 150 -6.05 0.39 -1.97
C VAL A 150 -7.27 0.77 -2.81
N TRP A 151 -7.52 2.06 -3.02
CA TRP A 151 -8.62 2.51 -3.88
C TRP A 151 -8.41 2.11 -5.34
N LEU A 152 -7.18 2.15 -5.86
CA LEU A 152 -6.86 1.65 -7.20
C LEU A 152 -7.12 0.14 -7.32
N MET A 153 -6.82 -0.65 -6.29
CA MET A 153 -7.15 -2.08 -6.25
C MET A 153 -8.66 -2.37 -6.28
N LEU A 154 -9.48 -1.39 -5.90
CA LEU A 154 -10.95 -1.44 -5.95
C LEU A 154 -11.56 -0.76 -7.18
N ASN A 155 -10.72 -0.28 -8.11
CA ASN A 155 -11.11 0.53 -9.27
C ASN A 155 -11.80 1.86 -8.89
N GLU A 156 -11.58 2.38 -7.68
CA GLU A 156 -12.17 3.60 -7.13
C GLU A 156 -11.31 4.84 -7.47
N THR A 157 -11.31 5.22 -8.73
CA THR A 157 -10.31 6.14 -9.29
C THR A 157 -10.37 7.55 -8.73
N MET A 158 -11.58 8.09 -8.50
CA MET A 158 -11.75 9.42 -7.90
C MET A 158 -11.27 9.46 -6.44
N LYS A 159 -11.50 8.39 -5.67
CA LYS A 159 -11.02 8.29 -4.28
C LYS A 159 -9.50 8.15 -4.25
N ALA A 160 -8.95 7.33 -5.15
CA ALA A 160 -7.50 7.19 -5.30
C ALA A 160 -6.81 8.51 -5.65
N GLU A 161 -7.38 9.27 -6.61
CA GLU A 161 -6.87 10.58 -6.99
C GLU A 161 -6.91 11.57 -5.82
N GLY A 162 -7.97 11.58 -5.01
CA GLY A 162 -8.06 12.40 -3.82
C GLY A 162 -6.90 12.15 -2.84
N GLU A 163 -6.62 10.87 -2.54
CA GLU A 163 -5.53 10.46 -1.63
C GLU A 163 -4.14 10.70 -2.24
N PHE A 164 -3.99 10.50 -3.55
CA PHE A 164 -2.74 10.79 -4.25
C PHE A 164 -2.43 12.29 -4.26
N ASN A 165 -3.44 13.14 -4.54
CA ASN A 165 -3.29 14.59 -4.49
C ASN A 165 -3.01 15.10 -3.08
N ARG A 166 -3.63 14.50 -2.05
CA ARG A 166 -3.29 14.77 -0.65
C ARG A 166 -1.81 14.48 -0.37
N SER A 167 -1.31 13.30 -0.79
CA SER A 167 0.11 12.96 -0.67
C SER A 167 1.04 13.88 -1.45
N LEU A 168 0.61 14.39 -2.60
CA LEU A 168 1.36 15.36 -3.40
C LEU A 168 1.47 16.71 -2.69
N GLN A 169 0.38 17.19 -2.08
CA GLN A 169 0.38 18.43 -1.30
C GLN A 169 1.34 18.36 -0.11
N ALA A 170 1.44 17.20 0.53
CA ALA A 170 2.40 16.94 1.60
C ALA A 170 3.89 17.11 1.18
N CYS A 171 4.18 17.21 -0.12
CA CYS A 171 5.53 17.43 -0.67
C CYS A 171 5.88 18.91 -0.85
N THR A 172 4.95 19.84 -0.64
CA THR A 172 5.06 21.19 -1.22
C THR A 172 5.27 22.30 -0.20
N TYR A 173 5.93 22.00 0.93
CA TYR A 173 6.18 23.00 1.96
C TYR A 173 7.44 23.82 1.70
N GLY A 174 7.26 25.15 1.77
CA GLY A 174 8.34 26.13 1.65
C GLY A 174 8.96 26.22 0.26
N GLU A 175 9.96 27.09 0.12
CA GLU A 175 10.62 27.40 -1.16
C GLU A 175 11.35 26.20 -1.79
N PHE A 176 11.60 25.14 -1.02
CA PHE A 176 12.35 23.96 -1.44
C PHE A 176 11.50 22.70 -1.61
N HIS A 177 10.16 22.80 -1.48
CA HIS A 177 9.24 21.66 -1.63
C HIS A 177 9.67 20.45 -0.80
N VAL A 178 9.86 20.67 0.50
CA VAL A 178 10.26 19.61 1.42
C VAL A 178 9.03 18.80 1.80
N ARG A 179 9.10 17.48 1.62
CA ARG A 179 8.12 16.56 2.21
C ARG A 179 8.31 16.48 3.71
N ASN A 180 7.25 16.74 4.47
CA ASN A 180 7.22 16.60 5.92
C ASN A 180 6.65 15.24 6.35
N GLU A 181 6.93 14.86 7.59
CA GLU A 181 6.44 13.65 8.24
C GLU A 181 4.92 13.69 8.46
N VAL A 182 4.40 14.85 8.83
CA VAL A 182 2.97 15.07 9.02
C VAL A 182 2.43 15.88 7.85
N ASP A 183 1.23 15.52 7.39
CA ASP A 183 0.43 16.34 6.47
C ASP A 183 0.02 17.64 7.20
N ILE A 184 0.91 18.63 7.25
CA ILE A 184 0.62 19.92 7.88
C ILE A 184 -0.26 20.73 6.92
N HIS A 185 -1.54 20.91 7.24
CA HIS A 185 -2.34 21.89 6.50
C HIS A 185 -1.65 23.27 6.57
N PRO A 186 -1.64 24.10 5.51
CA PRO A 186 -0.95 25.40 5.49
C PRO A 186 -1.30 26.34 6.65
N ASP A 187 -2.39 26.06 7.36
CA ASP A 187 -2.90 26.85 8.49
C ASP A 187 -2.51 26.29 9.88
N ILE A 188 -1.80 25.14 9.96
CA ILE A 188 -1.44 24.47 11.22
C ILE A 188 0.02 24.75 11.59
N ILE A 189 0.22 25.49 12.69
CA ILE A 189 1.51 25.64 13.37
C ILE A 189 1.55 24.57 14.48
N GLY A 190 2.21 23.43 14.26
CA GLY A 190 2.38 22.45 15.35
C GLY A 190 2.74 21.00 15.04
N GLY A 191 2.66 20.50 13.81
CA GLY A 191 3.09 19.13 13.49
C GLY A 191 4.60 19.05 13.33
N HIS A 192 5.30 18.07 13.96
CA HIS A 192 6.74 17.75 13.84
C HIS A 192 7.60 18.77 13.05
N GLY A 193 7.63 20.03 13.51
CA GLY A 193 8.04 21.19 12.69
C GLY A 193 9.55 21.32 12.51
N PHE A 194 10.31 20.31 12.94
CA PHE A 194 11.76 20.31 13.01
C PHE A 194 12.40 19.19 12.18
N ASN A 195 11.62 18.42 11.42
CA ASN A 195 12.17 17.31 10.68
C ASN A 195 12.78 17.76 9.35
N SER A 196 14.02 17.33 9.13
CA SER A 196 14.61 17.17 7.79
C SER A 196 13.75 16.20 6.98
N HIS A 197 13.54 16.49 5.70
CA HIS A 197 12.87 15.69 4.66
C HIS A 197 12.46 14.24 5.03
N PHE A 198 11.15 13.95 4.99
CA PHE A 198 10.59 12.65 5.39
C PHE A 198 10.65 11.60 4.28
N LEU A 199 11.76 10.86 4.23
CA LEU A 199 12.03 9.84 3.22
C LEU A 199 10.96 8.73 3.14
N THR A 200 10.36 8.35 4.26
CA THR A 200 9.31 7.31 4.29
C THR A 200 8.10 7.74 3.46
N GLY A 201 7.73 9.03 3.49
CA GLY A 201 6.65 9.57 2.68
C GLY A 201 7.00 9.59 1.18
N ASP A 202 8.27 9.83 0.82
CA ASP A 202 8.70 9.70 -0.58
C ASP A 202 8.65 8.25 -1.05
N GLY A 203 9.06 7.32 -0.20
CA GLY A 203 8.93 5.88 -0.45
C GLY A 203 7.47 5.47 -0.66
N GLY A 204 6.55 5.99 0.17
CA GLY A 204 5.11 5.81 -0.01
C GLY A 204 4.65 6.35 -1.37
N PHE A 205 4.98 7.61 -1.68
CA PHE A 205 4.59 8.24 -2.94
C PHE A 205 5.08 7.46 -4.18
N ILE A 206 6.34 7.03 -4.18
CA ILE A 206 6.91 6.19 -5.24
C ILE A 206 6.14 4.88 -5.36
N GLN A 207 5.74 4.26 -4.24
CA GLN A 207 4.88 3.07 -4.27
C GLN A 207 3.51 3.36 -4.87
N ALA A 208 2.88 4.51 -4.60
CA ALA A 208 1.60 4.87 -5.24
C ALA A 208 1.74 5.05 -6.76
N VAL A 209 2.90 5.49 -7.25
CA VAL A 209 3.16 5.56 -8.69
C VAL A 209 3.44 4.17 -9.28
N MET A 210 4.38 3.41 -8.69
CA MET A 210 4.83 2.12 -9.23
C MET A 210 3.82 0.99 -9.02
N MET A 211 3.34 0.84 -7.79
CA MET A 211 2.45 -0.22 -7.35
C MET A 211 0.98 0.28 -7.38
N GLY A 212 0.70 1.57 -7.30
CA GLY A 212 -0.65 2.07 -7.58
C GLY A 212 -0.90 2.16 -9.08
N TYR A 213 -0.61 3.32 -9.67
CA TYR A 213 -1.02 3.65 -11.03
C TYR A 213 -0.37 2.80 -12.13
N ALA A 214 0.91 2.45 -11.99
CA ALA A 214 1.57 1.56 -12.94
C ALA A 214 1.22 0.08 -12.69
N GLY A 215 0.52 -0.24 -11.60
CA GLY A 215 -0.04 -1.57 -11.35
C GLY A 215 0.98 -2.68 -11.13
N LEU A 216 2.25 -2.36 -10.85
CA LEU A 216 3.29 -3.37 -10.64
C LEU A 216 2.99 -4.19 -9.38
N ARG A 217 2.97 -5.51 -9.50
CA ARG A 217 2.91 -6.48 -8.41
C ARG A 217 3.90 -7.60 -8.70
N TYR A 218 4.12 -8.44 -7.71
CA TYR A 218 4.93 -9.65 -7.87
C TYR A 218 4.31 -10.75 -7.02
N ASP A 219 4.53 -11.99 -7.44
CA ASP A 219 4.28 -13.18 -6.65
C ASP A 219 5.51 -14.11 -6.70
N GLU A 220 5.40 -15.31 -6.13
CA GLU A 220 6.49 -16.28 -6.07
C GLU A 220 7.05 -16.66 -7.45
N LYS A 221 6.29 -16.45 -8.53
CA LYS A 221 6.63 -16.94 -9.86
C LYS A 221 7.03 -15.83 -10.81
N SER A 222 6.44 -14.65 -10.66
CA SER A 222 6.47 -13.67 -11.75
C SER A 222 6.22 -12.23 -11.33
N LEU A 223 6.49 -11.32 -12.26
CA LEU A 223 6.02 -9.94 -12.19
C LEU A 223 4.62 -9.84 -12.79
N LEU A 224 3.76 -9.05 -12.17
CA LEU A 224 2.42 -8.77 -12.63
C LEU A 224 2.24 -7.27 -12.84
N PHE A 225 1.44 -6.90 -13.83
CA PHE A 225 1.08 -5.54 -14.16
C PHE A 225 -0.43 -5.45 -14.27
N ASN A 226 -1.05 -4.76 -13.33
CA ASN A 226 -2.50 -4.58 -13.24
C ASN A 226 -2.90 -3.10 -13.12
N PRO A 227 -2.54 -2.26 -14.10
CA PRO A 227 -2.94 -0.86 -14.09
C PRO A 227 -4.44 -0.68 -14.38
N LEU A 228 -5.01 0.49 -14.09
CA LEU A 228 -6.37 0.81 -14.55
C LEU A 228 -6.32 1.40 -15.97
N PRO A 229 -6.95 0.77 -16.98
CA PRO A 229 -7.01 1.33 -18.33
C PRO A 229 -7.57 2.76 -18.35
N GLY A 230 -6.96 3.64 -19.13
CA GLY A 230 -7.43 5.03 -19.29
C GLY A 230 -7.12 5.97 -18.14
N ILE A 231 -6.52 5.51 -17.04
CA ILE A 231 -6.42 6.31 -15.81
C ILE A 231 -5.02 6.23 -15.21
N ILE A 232 -4.36 7.39 -15.15
CA ILE A 232 -3.06 7.59 -14.47
C ILE A 232 -3.19 8.77 -13.50
N THR A 233 -3.69 9.90 -13.99
CA THR A 233 -4.32 11.05 -13.32
C THR A 233 -4.64 12.04 -14.47
N PRO A 234 -5.54 13.02 -14.31
CA PRO A 234 -5.88 13.96 -15.39
C PRO A 234 -4.66 14.71 -15.98
N SER A 235 -3.61 14.91 -15.17
CA SER A 235 -2.40 15.66 -15.56
C SER A 235 -1.25 14.80 -16.10
N ILE A 236 -1.23 13.48 -15.88
CA ILE A 236 -0.12 12.61 -16.27
C ILE A 236 -0.45 11.87 -17.56
N LYS A 237 0.41 12.03 -18.59
CA LYS A 237 0.24 11.39 -19.91
C LYS A 237 0.72 9.94 -19.95
N SER A 238 1.81 9.64 -19.25
CA SER A 238 2.38 8.30 -19.18
C SER A 238 3.28 8.16 -17.95
N ILE A 239 3.45 6.93 -17.48
CA ILE A 239 4.47 6.54 -16.50
C ILE A 239 5.46 5.61 -17.20
N ARG A 240 6.76 5.80 -16.96
CA ARG A 240 7.81 4.88 -17.42
C ARG A 240 8.61 4.37 -16.22
N LEU A 241 8.47 3.08 -15.93
CA LEU A 241 9.35 2.36 -15.03
C LEU A 241 10.53 1.83 -15.84
N ARG A 242 11.75 2.16 -15.42
CA ARG A 242 12.96 1.81 -16.17
C ARG A 242 13.69 0.66 -15.51
N ASN A 243 14.32 -0.18 -16.33
CA ASN A 243 15.23 -1.23 -15.89
C ASN A 243 14.63 -2.17 -14.82
N ILE A 244 13.38 -2.59 -15.03
CA ILE A 244 12.76 -3.66 -14.26
C ILE A 244 13.45 -4.97 -14.65
N LEU A 245 13.93 -5.72 -13.66
CA LEU A 245 14.60 -7.00 -13.87
C LEU A 245 13.64 -8.16 -13.58
N VAL A 246 13.44 -9.05 -14.56
CA VAL A 246 12.84 -10.37 -14.30
C VAL A 246 13.93 -11.33 -13.85
N HIS A 247 13.73 -12.03 -12.74
CA HIS A 247 14.70 -12.96 -12.13
C HIS A 247 16.12 -12.37 -11.96
N GLY A 248 16.21 -11.06 -11.73
CA GLY A 248 17.47 -10.33 -11.60
C GLY A 248 18.34 -10.27 -12.86
N THR A 249 17.87 -10.80 -13.99
CA THR A 249 18.71 -11.06 -15.17
C THR A 249 18.25 -10.30 -16.41
N TYR A 250 16.94 -10.23 -16.64
CA TYR A 250 16.39 -9.73 -17.91
C TYR A 250 15.78 -8.34 -17.73
N PRO A 251 16.49 -7.26 -18.13
CA PRO A 251 16.00 -5.90 -17.96
C PRO A 251 14.99 -5.50 -19.05
N PHE A 252 13.96 -4.77 -18.65
CA PHE A 252 13.08 -4.06 -19.57
C PHE A 252 12.56 -2.77 -18.94
N ASP A 253 12.17 -1.83 -19.79
CA ASP A 253 11.39 -0.66 -19.42
C ASP A 253 9.91 -0.97 -19.64
N TYR A 254 9.09 -0.59 -18.69
CA TYR A 254 7.63 -0.64 -18.77
C TYR A 254 7.08 0.77 -18.86
N ILE A 255 6.30 1.03 -19.90
CA ILE A 255 5.62 2.30 -20.12
C ILE A 255 4.13 2.04 -20.14
N ILE A 256 3.38 2.85 -19.40
CA ILE A 256 1.92 2.88 -19.46
C ILE A 256 1.45 4.27 -19.83
N ASP A 257 0.49 4.33 -20.75
CA ASP A 257 -0.30 5.51 -21.06
C ASP A 257 -1.80 5.21 -20.91
N GLN A 258 -2.67 6.09 -21.39
CA GLN A 258 -4.12 5.92 -21.26
C GLN A 258 -4.68 4.76 -22.10
N THR A 259 -3.99 4.34 -23.16
CA THR A 259 -4.54 3.38 -24.13
C THR A 259 -3.77 2.07 -24.19
N SER A 260 -2.55 2.03 -23.64
CA SER A 260 -1.66 0.91 -23.85
C SER A 260 -0.60 0.72 -22.77
N MET A 261 -0.05 -0.48 -22.80
CA MET A 261 1.16 -0.91 -22.09
C MET A 261 2.25 -1.19 -23.12
N ASN A 262 3.47 -0.75 -22.86
CA ASN A 262 4.60 -0.92 -23.75
C ASN A 262 5.83 -1.41 -23.00
N PHE A 263 6.44 -2.47 -23.49
CA PHE A 263 7.61 -3.12 -22.93
C PHE A 263 8.77 -2.93 -23.89
N ILE A 264 9.87 -2.32 -23.43
CA ILE A 264 11.03 -2.01 -24.25
C ILE A 264 12.26 -2.66 -23.63
N THR A 265 13.10 -3.30 -24.43
CA THR A 265 14.34 -3.90 -23.94
C THR A 265 15.42 -3.83 -25.00
N SER A 266 16.66 -3.57 -24.57
CA SER A 266 17.84 -3.68 -25.42
C SER A 266 18.47 -5.08 -25.36
N ASP A 267 17.91 -5.99 -24.54
CA ASP A 267 18.44 -7.34 -24.38
C ASP A 267 17.99 -8.23 -25.54
N ILE A 268 18.97 -8.83 -26.22
CA ILE A 268 18.75 -9.80 -27.29
C ILE A 268 18.08 -11.08 -26.80
N ASN A 269 18.18 -11.39 -25.51
CA ASN A 269 17.57 -12.56 -24.87
C ASN A 269 16.13 -12.30 -24.39
N SER A 270 15.56 -11.14 -24.72
CA SER A 270 14.18 -10.80 -24.33
C SER A 270 13.11 -11.70 -24.94
N ASN A 271 13.43 -12.46 -25.99
CA ASN A 271 12.61 -13.54 -26.50
C ASN A 271 12.42 -14.70 -25.50
N LEU A 272 13.23 -14.76 -24.44
CA LEU A 272 13.05 -15.70 -23.33
C LEU A 272 11.95 -15.25 -22.36
N LEU A 273 11.50 -13.99 -22.42
CA LEU A 273 10.39 -13.50 -21.61
C LEU A 273 9.05 -13.76 -22.29
N CYS A 274 8.16 -14.38 -21.55
CA CYS A 274 6.79 -14.65 -21.93
C CYS A 274 5.87 -13.68 -21.19
N ILE A 275 5.08 -12.96 -21.98
CA ILE A 275 4.11 -11.98 -21.50
C ILE A 275 2.73 -12.58 -21.72
N THR A 276 1.98 -12.81 -20.65
CA THR A 276 0.66 -13.46 -20.72
C THR A 276 -0.42 -12.62 -20.08
N ASP A 277 -1.61 -12.61 -20.66
CA ASP A 277 -2.78 -11.99 -20.04
C ASP A 277 -3.59 -13.00 -19.21
N ASN A 278 -4.67 -12.53 -18.58
CA ASN A 278 -5.54 -13.34 -17.72
C ASN A 278 -6.47 -14.30 -18.51
N ARG A 279 -6.30 -14.41 -19.83
CA ARG A 279 -6.95 -15.41 -20.70
C ARG A 279 -5.94 -16.30 -21.41
N ASP A 280 -4.70 -16.32 -20.92
CA ASP A 280 -3.59 -17.12 -21.47
C ASP A 280 -3.20 -16.74 -22.92
N ASN A 281 -3.58 -15.54 -23.39
CA ASN A 281 -2.98 -15.01 -24.61
C ASN A 281 -1.51 -14.69 -24.32
N GLN A 282 -0.63 -15.00 -25.26
CA GLN A 282 0.81 -14.94 -25.04
C GLN A 282 1.52 -14.11 -26.10
N TRP A 283 2.47 -13.30 -25.65
CA TRP A 283 3.35 -12.48 -26.48
C TRP A 283 4.79 -12.61 -26.00
N GLN A 284 5.71 -12.19 -26.86
CA GLN A 284 7.13 -12.03 -26.57
C GLN A 284 7.56 -10.63 -27.01
N ILE A 285 8.63 -10.10 -26.41
CA ILE A 285 9.20 -8.84 -26.84
C ILE A 285 10.06 -9.10 -28.08
N THR A 286 9.48 -8.92 -29.26
CA THR A 286 10.21 -9.05 -30.54
C THR A 286 10.70 -7.70 -31.03
N SER A 287 11.89 -7.63 -31.63
CA SER A 287 12.43 -6.37 -32.19
C SER A 287 12.57 -5.24 -31.16
N HIS A 288 12.99 -5.58 -29.93
CA HIS A 288 13.25 -4.65 -28.81
C HIS A 288 12.01 -3.97 -28.19
N GLN A 289 10.79 -4.27 -28.67
CA GLN A 289 9.59 -3.64 -28.16
C GLN A 289 8.32 -4.51 -28.33
N LEU A 290 7.43 -4.49 -27.34
CA LEU A 290 6.08 -5.02 -27.41
C LEU A 290 5.09 -3.97 -26.90
N LYS A 291 4.12 -3.58 -27.75
CA LYS A 291 3.00 -2.71 -27.36
C LYS A 291 1.71 -3.53 -27.30
N LEU A 292 0.99 -3.42 -26.20
CA LEU A 292 -0.31 -4.05 -25.96
C LEU A 292 -1.35 -2.95 -25.70
N ASN A 293 -2.43 -2.90 -26.49
CA ASN A 293 -3.51 -1.94 -26.24
C ASN A 293 -4.50 -2.52 -25.22
N PHE A 294 -5.06 -1.68 -24.36
CA PHE A 294 -6.00 -2.14 -23.33
C PHE A 294 -7.30 -2.75 -23.89
N GLU A 295 -7.68 -2.40 -25.11
CA GLU A 295 -8.85 -2.99 -25.79
C GLU A 295 -8.63 -4.44 -26.24
N ASP A 296 -7.36 -4.86 -26.34
CA ASP A 296 -6.95 -6.15 -26.91
C ASP A 296 -6.46 -7.17 -25.85
N ILE A 297 -6.42 -6.80 -24.56
CA ILE A 297 -5.82 -7.61 -23.49
C ILE A 297 -6.72 -7.75 -22.27
N TYR A 298 -6.45 -8.78 -21.47
CA TYR A 298 -7.17 -9.04 -20.21
C TYR A 298 -6.22 -8.95 -19.00
N LEU A 299 -6.36 -7.91 -18.19
CA LEU A 299 -5.53 -7.72 -17.00
C LEU A 299 -5.79 -8.78 -15.91
N PRO A 300 -4.80 -9.09 -15.06
CA PRO A 300 -3.42 -8.57 -15.07
C PRO A 300 -2.56 -9.17 -16.19
N ILE A 301 -1.54 -8.42 -16.65
CA ILE A 301 -0.47 -8.96 -17.48
C ILE A 301 0.62 -9.57 -16.59
N ARG A 302 1.08 -10.76 -16.91
CA ARG A 302 2.17 -11.46 -16.22
C ARG A 302 3.40 -11.53 -17.11
N ILE A 303 4.58 -11.40 -16.51
CA ILE A 303 5.86 -11.55 -17.19
C ILE A 303 6.74 -12.52 -16.41
N ASP A 304 7.16 -13.57 -17.09
CA ASP A 304 8.06 -14.62 -16.57
C ASP A 304 8.92 -15.19 -17.72
N LEU A 305 9.78 -16.16 -17.43
CA LEU A 305 10.49 -16.93 -18.44
C LEU A 305 9.55 -17.87 -19.19
N CYS A 306 9.76 -18.01 -20.49
CA CYS A 306 9.13 -19.03 -21.30
C CYS A 306 9.64 -20.42 -20.85
N ILE A 307 8.76 -21.22 -20.25
CA ILE A 307 9.01 -22.63 -19.87
C ILE A 307 8.58 -23.54 -21.01
#